data_AF-A0A6Y3GH85-F1
#
_entry.id   AF-A0A6Y3GH85-F1
#
_cell.length_a   1.000
_cell.length_b   1.000
_cell.length_c   1.000
_cell.angle_alpha   90.00
_cell.angle_beta   90.00
_cell.angle_gamma   90.00
#
_symmetry.space_group_name_H-M   'P 1'
#
loop_
_entity.id
_entity.type
_entity.pdbx_description
1 polymer ?
#
loop_
_entity_poly.entity_id
_entity_poly.type
_entity_poly.pdbx_seq_one_letter_code
_entity_poly.pdbx_strand_id
1 'polypeptide(L)' 'MSRTFAYCRVSTSEQATENQIIAIRQAGYDVLDNRVVSEVVSGGVQAMKRKAFADMVNHKLESGDRLIVLKLDRLGRD' A
#
# COMPACT_ATOMS: atom_id res chain seq x y z
N MET A 1 -11.97 -16.74 3.79
CA MET A 1 -11.92 -15.71 2.72
C MET A 1 -10.64 -14.92 2.91
N SER A 2 -9.80 -14.81 1.87
CA SER A 2 -8.56 -14.01 1.89
C SER A 2 -8.88 -12.52 1.99
N ARG A 3 -8.19 -11.77 2.83
CA ARG A 3 -8.36 -10.30 2.93
C ARG A 3 -7.46 -9.64 1.90
N THR A 4 -7.94 -8.54 1.33
CA THR A 4 -7.14 -7.71 0.42
C THR A 4 -6.75 -6.42 1.14
N PHE A 5 -5.47 -6.10 1.10
CA PHE A 5 -4.89 -4.86 1.58
C PHE A 5 -4.35 -4.06 0.41
N ALA A 6 -4.37 -2.73 0.53
CA ALA A 6 -3.77 -1.84 -0.44
C ALA A 6 -2.70 -0.99 0.23
N TYR A 7 -1.52 -0.91 -0.37
CA TYR A 7 -0.46 -0.04 0.11
C TYR A 7 -0.18 1.08 -0.90
N CYS A 8 -0.32 2.32 -0.44
CA CYS A 8 -0.17 3.52 -1.23
C CYS A 8 1.00 4.36 -0.69
N ARG A 9 2.00 4.62 -1.53
CA ARG A 9 3.16 5.45 -1.17
C ARG A 9 3.17 6.72 -2.01
N VAL A 10 3.30 7.87 -1.36
CA VAL A 10 3.50 9.16 -2.02
C VAL A 10 4.75 9.84 -1.49
N SER A 11 5.38 10.67 -2.32
CA SER A 11 6.54 11.47 -1.88
C SER A 11 6.10 12.86 -1.39
N THR A 12 5.01 13.39 -1.94
CA THR A 12 4.46 14.70 -1.65
C THR A 12 2.95 14.70 -2.00
N SER A 13 2.10 15.21 -1.11
CA SER A 13 0.65 15.43 -1.26
C SER A 13 -0.32 14.26 -1.03
N GLU A 14 -1.42 14.55 -0.31
CA GLU A 14 -2.52 13.64 0.02
C GLU A 14 -3.40 13.30 -1.19
N GLN A 15 -3.54 14.25 -2.14
CA GLN A 15 -4.26 14.02 -3.41
C GLN A 15 -3.68 12.85 -4.21
N ALA A 16 -2.36 12.63 -4.12
CA ALA A 16 -1.70 11.53 -4.80
C ALA A 16 -2.03 10.18 -4.15
N THR A 17 -2.45 10.15 -2.89
CA THR A 17 -2.86 8.94 -2.18
C THR A 17 -4.26 8.52 -2.62
N GLU A 18 -5.22 9.45 -2.62
CA GLU A 18 -6.61 9.16 -3.06
C GLU A 18 -6.66 8.65 -4.49
N ASN A 19 -5.87 9.24 -5.39
CA ASN A 19 -5.77 8.79 -6.77
C ASN A 19 -5.27 7.34 -6.88
N GLN A 20 -4.36 6.89 -6.00
CA GLN A 20 -3.91 5.49 -5.99
C GLN A 20 -5.01 4.54 -5.52
N ILE A 21 -5.77 4.93 -4.50
CA ILE A 21 -6.88 4.13 -3.98
C ILE A 21 -7.96 3.97 -5.06
N ILE A 22 -8.33 5.06 -5.73
CA ILE A 22 -9.30 5.05 -6.82
C ILE A 22 -8.81 4.14 -7.95
N ALA A 23 -7.55 4.24 -8.36
CA ALA A 23 -6.99 3.40 -9.42
C ALA A 23 -7.00 1.91 -9.06
N ILE A 24 -6.71 1.55 -7.80
CA ILE A 24 -6.80 0.16 -7.32
C ILE A 24 -8.24 -0.36 -7.40
N ARG A 25 -9.22 0.46 -7.00
CA ARG A 25 -10.64 0.11 -7.10
C ARG A 25 -11.10 -0.04 -8.54
N GLN A 26 -10.68 0.88 -9.42
CA GLN A 26 -10.99 0.83 -10.84
C GLN A 26 -10.37 -0.38 -11.55
N ALA A 27 -9.23 -0.88 -11.05
CA ALA A 27 -8.63 -2.13 -11.53
C ALA A 27 -9.42 -3.39 -11.12
N GLY A 28 -10.52 -3.24 -10.36
CA GLY A 28 -11.40 -4.34 -9.95
C GLY A 28 -11.05 -4.94 -8.60
N TYR A 29 -10.17 -4.30 -7.81
CA TYR A 29 -9.87 -4.75 -6.45
C TYR A 29 -10.79 -4.08 -5.43
N ASP A 30 -11.66 -4.87 -4.80
CA ASP A 30 -12.48 -4.43 -3.69
C ASP A 30 -11.63 -4.37 -2.40
N VAL A 31 -11.18 -3.17 -2.07
CA VAL A 31 -10.39 -2.89 -0.86
C VAL A 31 -11.12 -1.88 0.01
N LEU A 32 -11.40 -2.29 1.24
CA LEU A 32 -12.00 -1.46 2.28
C LEU A 32 -11.03 -0.36 2.72
N ASP A 33 -11.53 0.84 3.01
CA ASP A 33 -10.71 1.97 3.46
C ASP A 33 -9.88 1.65 4.71
N ASN A 34 -10.42 0.85 5.63
CA ASN A 34 -9.70 0.40 6.84
C ASN A 34 -8.53 -0.58 6.57
N ARG A 35 -8.45 -1.12 5.34
CA ARG A 35 -7.37 -1.99 4.85
C ARG A 35 -6.45 -1.28 3.84
N VAL A 36 -6.66 0.01 3.63
CA VAL A 36 -5.72 0.87 2.91
C VAL A 36 -4.68 1.39 3.89
N VAL A 37 -3.41 1.22 3.55
CA VAL A 37 -2.28 1.77 4.28
C VAL A 37 -1.58 2.77 3.39
N SER A 38 -1.51 4.02 3.83
CA SER A 38 -0.85 5.09 3.10
C SER A 38 0.24 5.76 3.90
N GLU A 39 1.34 6.12 3.25
CA GLU A 39 2.41 6.89 3.89
C GLU A 39 3.12 7.85 2.93
N VAL A 40 3.63 8.93 3.51
CA VAL A 40 4.39 9.97 2.81
C VAL A 40 5.87 9.74 3.07
N VAL A 41 6.56 9.07 2.14
CA VAL A 41 7.97 8.73 2.27
C VAL A 41 8.65 8.63 0.90
N SER A 42 9.94 8.96 0.86
CA SER A 42 10.74 8.83 -0.35
C SER A 42 10.79 7.39 -0.85
N GLY A 43 10.70 7.21 -2.17
CA GLY A 43 10.81 5.89 -2.80
C GLY A 43 12.19 5.24 -2.65
N GLY A 44 13.21 6.01 -2.26
CA GLY A 44 14.56 5.50 -1.96
C GLY A 44 14.66 4.79 -0.59
N VAL A 45 13.64 4.88 0.27
CA VAL A 45 13.60 4.13 1.53
C VAL A 45 13.05 2.74 1.25
N GLN A 46 13.75 1.69 1.68
CA GLN A 46 13.29 0.30 1.53
C GLN A 46 11.93 0.07 2.19
N ALA A 47 11.05 -0.71 1.57
CA ALA A 47 9.69 -0.97 2.05
C ALA A 47 9.65 -1.36 3.55
N MET A 48 10.46 -2.33 3.95
CA MET A 48 10.51 -2.84 5.33
C MET A 48 11.08 -1.85 6.36
N LYS A 49 11.78 -0.79 5.93
CA LYS A 49 12.26 0.27 6.83
C LYS A 49 11.20 1.35 7.06
N ARG A 50 10.11 1.31 6.31
CA ARG A 50 9.00 2.25 6.43
C ARG A 50 8.05 1.75 7.50
N LYS A 51 7.75 2.60 8.48
CA LYS A 51 6.96 2.22 9.65
C LYS A 51 5.58 1.67 9.26
N ALA A 52 4.83 2.39 8.42
CA ALA A 52 3.47 1.98 8.06
C ALA A 52 3.45 0.66 7.25
N PHE A 53 4.39 0.49 6.32
CA PHE A 53 4.54 -0.77 5.58
C PHE A 53 4.95 -1.93 6.50
N ALA A 54 5.97 -1.75 7.34
CA ALA A 54 6.44 -2.77 8.27
C ALA A 54 5.34 -3.18 9.25
N ASP A 55 4.62 -2.21 9.81
CA ASP A 55 3.51 -2.48 10.73
C ASP A 55 2.38 -3.26 10.04
N MET A 56 2.06 -2.93 8.78
CA MET A 56 1.09 -3.68 8.00
C MET A 56 1.53 -5.13 7.76
N VAL A 57 2.79 -5.34 7.36
CA VAL A 57 3.32 -6.68 7.08
C VAL A 57 3.44 -7.52 8.35
N ASN A 58 3.92 -6.94 9.45
CA ASN A 58 4.18 -7.65 10.70
C ASN A 58 2.92 -7.87 11.55
N HIS A 59 1.94 -6.97 11.48
CA HIS A 59 0.79 -7.00 12.39
C HIS A 59 -0.57 -7.15 11.70
N LYS A 60 -0.70 -6.87 10.40
CA LYS A 60 -2.00 -6.93 9.71
C LYS A 60 -2.11 -8.07 8.70
N LEU A 61 -1.03 -8.37 7.97
CA LEU A 61 -1.03 -9.38 6.91
C LEU A 61 -0.81 -10.77 7.50
N GLU A 62 -1.68 -11.70 7.10
CA GLU A 62 -1.55 -13.12 7.42
C GLU A 62 -1.33 -13.95 6.16
N SER A 63 -0.88 -15.19 6.33
CA SER A 63 -0.71 -16.12 5.20
C SER A 63 -2.05 -16.33 4.48
N GLY A 64 -2.06 -16.12 3.17
CA GLY A 64 -3.26 -16.20 2.33
C GLY A 64 -3.95 -14.86 2.06
N ASP A 65 -3.53 -13.77 2.71
CA ASP A 65 -3.95 -12.42 2.37
C ASP A 65 -3.25 -11.91 1.10
N ARG A 66 -3.86 -10.92 0.45
CA ARG A 66 -3.35 -10.29 -0.77
C ARG A 66 -2.98 -8.86 -0.50
N LEU A 67 -1.77 -8.48 -0.89
CA LEU A 67 -1.31 -7.11 -0.89
C LEU A 67 -1.33 -6.56 -2.32
N ILE A 68 -2.08 -5.47 -2.52
CA ILE A 68 -2.16 -4.75 -3.78
C ILE A 68 -1.35 -3.47 -3.68
N VAL A 69 -0.55 -3.22 -4.71
CA VAL A 69 0.21 -1.99 -4.89
C VAL A 69 -0.03 -1.48 -6.29
N LEU A 70 -0.14 -0.16 -6.45
CA LEU A 70 -0.41 0.41 -7.78
C LEU A 70 0.73 0.13 -8.77
N LYS A 71 1.98 0.18 -8.29
CA LYS A 71 3.17 -0.19 -9.07
C LYS A 71 4.23 -0.79 -8.16
N LEU A 72 4.96 -1.79 -8.64
CA LEU A 72 6.07 -2.42 -7.92
C LEU A 72 7.20 -1.41 -7.58
N ASP A 73 7.43 -0.39 -8.42
CA ASP A 73 8.38 0.70 -8.13
C ASP A 73 8.08 1.47 -6.83
N ARG A 74 6.85 1.34 -6.32
CA ARG A 74 6.41 1.99 -5.08
C ARG A 74 6.72 1.18 -3.84
N LEU A 75 7.03 -0.11 -3.98
CA LEU A 75 7.50 -0.94 -2.87
C LEU A 75 8.96 -0.61 -2.54
N GLY A 76 9.82 -0.57 -3.55
CA GLY A 76 11.23 -0.19 -3.40
C GLY A 76 11.94 -0.27 -4.74
N ARG A 77 12.99 0.53 -4.90
CA ARG A 77 14.02 0.33 -5.92
C ARG A 77 15.24 -0.20 -5.18
N ASP A 78 15.65 -1.42 -5.53
CA ASP A 78 16.83 -2.14 -5.02
C ASP A 78 16.78 -2.66 -3.57
#